data_AF-A0A6P3GIR1-F1
#
_entry.id   AF-A0A6P3GIR1-F1
#
_cell.length_a   1.000
_cell.length_b   1.000
_cell.length_c   1.000
_cell.angle_alpha   90.00
_cell.angle_beta   90.00
_cell.angle_gamma   90.00
#
_symmetry.space_group_name_H-M   'P 1'
#
loop_
_entity.id
_entity.type
_entity.pdbx_description
1 polymer ?
#
loop_
_entity_poly.entity_id
_entity_poly.type
_entity_poly.pdbx_seq_one_letter_code
_entity_poly.pdbx_strand_id
1 'polypeptide(L)'
;TLSPQKQAFIMEILSGCLEYHKLLTIVVDAFYVRDGRLCLRADYSLFEVICYLATFQLEELGFQLFRDVVRSQPVHKVCQFLRFLFNPLNLGSWIKDEWSLIYETSHVKENWIDPLMRWQPEIQELIDQLQGELTSQLSPPKSKAKVTEPKELSLTTPRPRAIPVPEPVPQVAKTRPVPRSTYQAPKEQRLLEMTKRYNRWKAEELLLQANFEELRCAVPRSRGEPQLQ
;
A
#
# COMPACT_ATOMS: atom_id res chain seq x y z
N THR A 1 -5.76 5.59 27.69
CA THR A 1 -5.14 4.26 27.59
C THR A 1 -6.22 3.27 27.22
N LEU A 2 -5.97 2.40 26.23
CA LEU A 2 -6.94 1.38 25.83
C LEU A 2 -7.12 0.35 26.97
N SER A 3 -8.30 -0.25 27.12
CA SER A 3 -8.47 -1.34 28.09
C SER A 3 -7.67 -2.57 27.63
N PRO A 4 -7.17 -3.41 28.55
CA PRO A 4 -6.38 -4.59 28.19
C PRO A 4 -7.12 -5.54 27.23
N GLN A 5 -8.44 -5.69 27.40
CA GLN A 5 -9.28 -6.51 26.52
C GLN A 5 -9.35 -5.96 25.09
N LYS A 6 -9.49 -4.63 24.94
CA LYS A 6 -9.49 -4.01 23.61
C LYS A 6 -8.13 -4.12 22.94
N GLN A 7 -7.05 -4.06 23.72
CA GLN A 7 -5.70 -4.22 23.19
C GLN A 7 -5.48 -5.66 22.71
N ALA A 8 -5.91 -6.66 23.47
CA ALA A 8 -5.83 -8.06 23.06
C ALA A 8 -6.59 -8.30 21.75
N PHE A 9 -7.83 -7.81 21.66
CA PHE A 9 -8.66 -7.91 20.45
C PHE A 9 -8.01 -7.26 19.22
N ILE A 10 -7.43 -6.06 19.38
CA ILE A 10 -6.72 -5.41 18.27
C ILE A 10 -5.49 -6.21 17.86
N MET A 11 -4.73 -6.74 18.82
CA MET A 11 -3.56 -7.56 18.52
C MET A 11 -3.94 -8.84 17.78
N GLU A 12 -5.05 -9.47 18.15
CA GLU A 12 -5.60 -10.65 17.48
C GLU A 12 -5.97 -10.35 16.02
N ILE A 13 -6.71 -9.27 15.77
CA ILE A 13 -7.04 -8.84 14.39
C ILE A 13 -5.76 -8.56 13.59
N LEU A 14 -4.80 -7.84 14.17
CA LEU A 14 -3.54 -7.53 13.50
C LEU A 14 -2.73 -8.79 13.20
N SER A 15 -2.67 -9.75 14.12
CA SER A 15 -2.01 -11.03 13.86
C SER A 15 -2.67 -11.79 12.72
N GLY A 16 -4.01 -11.83 12.68
CA GLY A 16 -4.73 -12.47 11.58
C GLY A 16 -4.53 -11.76 10.24
N CYS A 17 -4.51 -10.42 10.23
CA CYS A 17 -4.19 -9.65 9.02
C CYS A 17 -2.79 -9.98 8.50
N LEU A 18 -1.80 -10.17 9.38
CA LEU A 18 -0.43 -10.53 9.01
C LEU A 18 -0.34 -11.98 8.53
N GLU A 19 -1.05 -12.91 9.16
CA GLU A 19 -1.09 -14.32 8.78
C GLU A 19 -1.67 -14.50 7.37
N TYR A 20 -2.81 -13.87 7.10
CA TYR A 20 -3.52 -13.96 5.82
C TYR A 20 -3.14 -12.85 4.84
N HIS A 21 -2.08 -12.08 5.12
CA HIS A 21 -1.69 -10.89 4.34
C HIS A 21 -1.63 -11.17 2.83
N LYS A 22 -1.07 -12.32 2.40
CA LYS A 22 -0.99 -12.67 0.98
C LYS A 22 -2.37 -12.73 0.31
N LEU A 23 -3.37 -13.32 0.97
CA LEU A 23 -4.74 -13.41 0.44
C LEU A 23 -5.41 -12.04 0.40
N LEU A 24 -5.21 -11.23 1.44
CA LEU A 24 -5.75 -9.88 1.53
C LEU A 24 -5.16 -8.98 0.44
N THR A 25 -3.84 -9.03 0.22
CA THR A 25 -3.17 -8.22 -0.80
C THR A 25 -3.69 -8.50 -2.20
N ILE A 26 -4.01 -9.76 -2.53
CA ILE A 26 -4.61 -10.13 -3.82
C ILE A 26 -5.87 -9.31 -4.05
N VAL A 27 -6.82 -9.38 -3.11
CA VAL A 27 -8.10 -8.68 -3.23
C VAL A 27 -7.92 -7.17 -3.26
N VAL A 28 -7.13 -6.62 -2.33
CA VAL A 28 -6.95 -5.17 -2.19
C VAL A 28 -6.22 -4.59 -3.40
N ASP A 29 -5.17 -5.24 -3.91
CA ASP A 29 -4.46 -4.76 -5.11
C ASP A 29 -5.38 -4.79 -6.34
N ALA A 30 -6.17 -5.85 -6.53
CA ALA A 30 -7.13 -5.91 -7.62
C ALA A 30 -8.23 -4.86 -7.50
N PHE A 31 -8.67 -4.54 -6.28
CA PHE A 31 -9.59 -3.43 -6.03
C PHE A 31 -8.98 -2.11 -6.53
N TYR A 32 -7.75 -1.78 -6.16
CA TYR A 32 -7.10 -0.54 -6.59
C TYR A 32 -6.94 -0.42 -8.11
N VAL A 33 -6.76 -1.54 -8.81
CA VAL A 33 -6.65 -1.56 -10.28
C VAL A 33 -8.00 -1.34 -10.97
N ARG A 34 -9.08 -1.94 -10.44
CA ARG A 34 -10.40 -1.95 -11.07
C ARG A 34 -11.25 -0.77 -10.62
N ASP A 35 -11.67 -0.77 -9.35
CA ASP A 35 -12.71 0.13 -8.84
C ASP A 35 -12.14 1.22 -7.91
N GLY A 36 -11.06 0.92 -7.19
CA GLY A 36 -10.45 1.77 -6.15
C GLY A 36 -9.60 2.94 -6.65
N ARG A 37 -9.72 3.34 -7.92
CA ARG A 37 -8.88 4.40 -8.54
C ARG A 37 -8.93 5.75 -7.83
N LEU A 38 -10.02 6.03 -7.14
CA LEU A 38 -10.25 7.26 -6.37
C LEU A 38 -9.81 7.15 -4.90
N CYS A 39 -9.41 5.95 -4.45
CA CYS A 39 -8.94 5.74 -3.09
C CYS A 39 -7.44 6.05 -2.98
N LEU A 40 -7.03 6.61 -1.85
CA LEU A 40 -5.62 6.95 -1.63
C LEU A 40 -4.88 5.72 -1.13
N ARG A 41 -3.58 5.61 -1.44
CA ARG A 41 -2.74 4.53 -0.90
C ARG A 41 -2.72 4.50 0.65
N ALA A 42 -2.96 5.63 1.29
CA ALA A 42 -3.12 5.72 2.76
C ALA A 42 -4.31 4.89 3.29
N ASP A 43 -5.32 4.62 2.46
CA ASP A 43 -6.48 3.80 2.80
C ASP A 43 -6.21 2.28 2.61
N TYR A 44 -5.01 1.88 2.16
CA TYR A 44 -4.70 0.47 1.85
C TYR A 44 -4.92 -0.45 3.06
N SER A 45 -4.32 -0.10 4.19
CA SER A 45 -4.46 -0.89 5.43
C SER A 45 -5.89 -0.90 5.96
N LEU A 46 -6.69 0.13 5.68
CA LEU A 46 -8.12 0.11 6.00
C LEU A 46 -8.82 -1.00 5.21
N PHE A 47 -8.57 -1.10 3.91
CA PHE A 47 -9.18 -2.14 3.08
C PHE A 47 -8.67 -3.53 3.42
N GLU A 48 -7.41 -3.71 3.79
CA GLU A 48 -6.90 -4.99 4.28
C GLU A 48 -7.63 -5.45 5.54
N VAL A 49 -7.77 -4.56 6.53
CA VAL A 49 -8.47 -4.88 7.79
C VAL A 49 -9.94 -5.16 7.52
N ILE A 50 -10.62 -4.36 6.69
CA ILE A 50 -12.02 -4.60 6.33
C ILE A 50 -12.18 -5.93 5.59
N CYS A 51 -11.26 -6.27 4.68
CA CYS A 51 -11.24 -7.55 3.98
C CYS A 51 -11.07 -8.71 4.95
N TYR A 52 -10.12 -8.61 5.88
CA TYR A 52 -9.91 -9.61 6.92
C TYR A 52 -11.16 -9.82 7.76
N LEU A 53 -11.76 -8.72 8.23
CA LEU A 53 -12.96 -8.77 9.04
C LEU A 53 -14.13 -9.40 8.28
N ALA A 54 -14.32 -9.05 7.01
CA ALA A 54 -15.39 -9.58 6.17
C ALA A 54 -15.21 -11.07 5.83
N THR A 55 -13.97 -11.51 5.59
CA THR A 55 -13.69 -12.89 5.16
C THR A 55 -13.55 -13.87 6.32
N PHE A 56 -12.88 -13.49 7.41
CA PHE A 56 -12.50 -14.43 8.46
C PHE A 56 -13.22 -14.22 9.80
N GLN A 57 -13.75 -13.02 10.04
CA GLN A 57 -14.32 -12.68 11.35
C GLN A 57 -15.81 -12.36 11.29
N LEU A 58 -16.43 -12.34 10.10
CA LEU A 58 -17.82 -11.90 9.96
C LEU A 58 -18.80 -12.81 10.72
N GLU A 59 -18.55 -14.12 10.72
CA GLU A 59 -19.37 -15.10 11.45
C GLU A 59 -19.13 -15.04 12.98
N GLU A 60 -17.87 -14.89 13.41
CA GLU A 60 -17.49 -14.87 14.84
C GLU A 60 -17.83 -13.54 15.52
N LEU A 61 -17.55 -12.42 14.85
CA LEU A 61 -17.86 -11.06 15.32
C LEU A 61 -19.36 -10.77 15.25
N GLY A 62 -20.03 -11.35 14.26
CA GLY A 62 -21.44 -11.11 13.98
C GLY A 62 -21.70 -9.85 13.16
N PHE A 63 -22.79 -9.89 12.40
CA PHE A 63 -23.12 -8.87 11.40
C PHE A 63 -23.37 -7.46 11.98
N GLN A 64 -23.95 -7.36 13.19
CA GLN A 64 -24.25 -6.05 13.78
C GLN A 64 -22.99 -5.26 14.14
N LEU A 65 -22.00 -5.93 14.76
CA LEU A 65 -20.73 -5.30 15.08
C LEU A 65 -19.97 -4.94 13.80
N PHE A 66 -20.00 -5.81 12.78
CA PHE A 66 -19.44 -5.49 11.48
C PHE A 66 -20.08 -4.24 10.86
N ARG A 67 -21.41 -4.13 10.91
CA ARG A 67 -22.15 -2.94 10.45
C ARG A 67 -21.73 -1.66 11.18
N ASP A 68 -21.57 -1.73 12.49
CA ASP A 68 -21.12 -0.59 13.29
C ASP A 68 -19.68 -0.17 12.94
N VAL A 69 -18.80 -1.15 12.69
CA VAL A 69 -17.45 -0.89 12.18
C VAL A 69 -17.53 -0.18 10.83
N VAL A 70 -18.27 -0.71 9.86
CA VAL A 70 -18.41 -0.11 8.52
C VAL A 70 -18.95 1.33 8.60
N ARG A 71 -19.93 1.59 9.48
CA ARG A 71 -20.49 2.93 9.72
C ARG A 71 -19.50 3.93 10.31
N SER A 72 -18.55 3.45 11.12
CA SER A 72 -17.52 4.31 11.74
C SER A 72 -16.42 4.74 10.75
N GLN A 73 -16.32 4.08 9.60
CA GLN A 73 -15.31 4.32 8.59
C GLN A 73 -15.83 5.25 7.47
N PRO A 74 -14.98 5.74 6.55
CA PRO A 74 -15.44 6.53 5.40
C PRO A 74 -16.37 5.71 4.50
N VAL A 75 -17.67 5.81 4.77
CA VAL A 75 -18.77 4.99 4.24
C VAL A 75 -18.70 4.84 2.72
N HIS A 76 -18.51 5.93 1.98
CA HIS A 76 -18.42 5.89 0.52
C HIS A 76 -17.32 4.93 0.02
N LYS A 77 -16.12 5.00 0.62
CA LYS A 77 -14.97 4.16 0.23
C LYS A 77 -15.18 2.71 0.61
N VAL A 78 -15.65 2.46 1.83
CA VAL A 78 -15.88 1.10 2.34
C VAL A 78 -17.01 0.42 1.58
N CYS A 79 -18.12 1.10 1.29
CA CYS A 79 -19.20 0.56 0.46
C CYS A 79 -18.73 0.22 -0.96
N GLN A 80 -17.85 1.04 -1.54
CA GLN A 80 -17.26 0.74 -2.85
C GLN A 80 -16.39 -0.53 -2.80
N PHE A 81 -15.58 -0.67 -1.75
CA PHE A 81 -14.76 -1.87 -1.53
C PHE A 81 -15.60 -3.13 -1.28
N LEU A 82 -16.61 -3.05 -0.41
CA LEU A 82 -17.49 -4.18 -0.11
C LEU A 82 -18.27 -4.62 -1.35
N ARG A 83 -18.74 -3.69 -2.18
CA ARG A 83 -19.38 -4.01 -3.46
C ARG A 83 -18.43 -4.77 -4.40
N PHE A 84 -17.14 -4.42 -4.39
CA PHE A 84 -16.14 -5.13 -5.18
C PHE A 84 -15.86 -6.55 -4.63
N LEU A 85 -15.65 -6.67 -3.32
CA LEU A 85 -15.35 -7.93 -2.64
C LEU A 85 -16.52 -8.91 -2.74
N PHE A 86 -17.75 -8.48 -2.46
CA PHE A 86 -18.95 -9.33 -2.46
C PHE A 86 -19.60 -9.49 -3.85
N ASN A 87 -18.91 -9.08 -4.92
CA ASN A 87 -19.40 -9.33 -6.27
C ASN A 87 -19.32 -10.84 -6.57
N PRO A 88 -20.45 -11.53 -6.84
CA PRO A 88 -20.46 -12.97 -7.09
C PRO A 88 -19.54 -13.39 -8.25
N LEU A 89 -19.38 -12.53 -9.25
CA LEU A 89 -18.48 -12.79 -10.38
C LEU A 89 -17.03 -12.78 -9.93
N ASN A 90 -16.62 -11.84 -9.08
CA ASN A 90 -15.25 -11.78 -8.57
C ASN A 90 -14.95 -12.95 -7.63
N LEU A 91 -15.87 -13.23 -6.69
CA LEU A 91 -15.73 -14.32 -5.71
C LEU A 91 -15.67 -15.69 -6.39
N GLY A 92 -16.60 -15.97 -7.30
CA GLY A 92 -16.72 -17.29 -7.94
C GLY A 92 -15.70 -17.58 -9.03
N SER A 93 -14.94 -16.58 -9.49
CA SER A 93 -13.90 -16.73 -10.51
C SER A 93 -12.52 -16.41 -9.95
N TRP A 94 -12.01 -15.22 -10.26
CA TRP A 94 -10.62 -14.84 -10.05
C TRP A 94 -10.20 -14.86 -8.57
N ILE A 95 -11.02 -14.39 -7.62
CA ILE A 95 -10.63 -14.41 -6.20
C ILE A 95 -10.40 -15.84 -5.72
N LYS A 96 -11.34 -16.74 -6.04
CA LYS A 96 -11.21 -18.16 -5.72
C LYS A 96 -9.99 -18.78 -6.38
N ASP A 97 -9.75 -18.49 -7.67
CA ASP A 97 -8.65 -19.06 -8.43
C ASP A 97 -7.29 -18.64 -7.84
N GLU A 98 -7.11 -17.35 -7.55
CA GLU A 98 -5.87 -16.83 -6.94
C GLU A 98 -5.65 -17.34 -5.52
N TRP A 99 -6.70 -17.39 -4.69
CA TRP A 99 -6.60 -17.97 -3.35
C TRP A 99 -6.28 -19.47 -3.39
N SER A 100 -6.75 -20.17 -4.41
CA SER A 100 -6.44 -21.58 -4.64
C SER A 100 -5.00 -21.84 -5.10
N LEU A 101 -4.23 -20.80 -5.46
CA LEU A 101 -2.79 -20.93 -5.69
C LEU A 101 -2.01 -20.99 -4.37
N ILE A 102 -2.60 -20.52 -3.27
CA ILE A 102 -1.96 -20.45 -1.96
C ILE A 102 -2.48 -21.56 -1.04
N TYR A 103 -3.78 -21.86 -1.10
CA TYR A 103 -4.45 -22.87 -0.28
C TYR A 103 -5.20 -23.88 -1.15
N GLU A 104 -5.59 -25.01 -0.55
CA GLU A 104 -6.34 -26.05 -1.25
C GLU A 104 -7.70 -25.52 -1.74
N THR A 105 -8.04 -25.79 -2.99
CA THR A 105 -9.28 -25.30 -3.63
C THR A 105 -10.55 -25.67 -2.88
N SER A 106 -10.60 -26.86 -2.29
CA SER A 106 -11.72 -27.35 -1.46
C SER A 106 -11.90 -26.46 -0.22
N HIS A 107 -10.81 -26.24 0.51
CA HIS A 107 -10.76 -25.40 1.70
C HIS A 107 -11.15 -23.94 1.40
N VAL A 108 -10.58 -23.35 0.34
CA VAL A 108 -10.88 -21.99 -0.10
C VAL A 108 -12.38 -21.83 -0.40
N LYS A 109 -12.94 -22.80 -1.12
CA LYS A 109 -14.35 -22.75 -1.49
C LYS A 109 -15.26 -22.86 -0.26
N GLU A 110 -15.08 -23.91 0.53
CA GLU A 110 -15.99 -24.23 1.64
C GLU A 110 -15.88 -23.25 2.80
N ASN A 111 -14.67 -22.79 3.15
CA ASN A 111 -14.46 -21.97 4.34
C ASN A 111 -14.49 -20.47 4.06
N TRP A 112 -14.21 -20.01 2.83
CA TRP A 112 -14.11 -18.58 2.54
C TRP A 112 -15.09 -18.11 1.49
N ILE A 113 -15.14 -18.76 0.32
CA ILE A 113 -16.01 -18.31 -0.77
C ILE A 113 -17.49 -18.54 -0.47
N ASP A 114 -17.86 -19.75 -0.01
CA ASP A 114 -19.26 -20.09 0.25
C ASP A 114 -19.86 -19.23 1.38
N PRO A 115 -19.16 -18.94 2.50
CA PRO A 115 -19.62 -17.97 3.50
C PRO A 115 -19.75 -16.54 2.96
N LEU A 116 -18.78 -16.06 2.17
CA LEU A 116 -18.87 -14.74 1.56
C LEU A 116 -20.07 -14.63 0.60
N MET A 117 -20.36 -15.68 -0.16
CA MET A 117 -21.55 -15.73 -1.02
C MET A 117 -22.85 -15.77 -0.19
N ARG A 118 -22.84 -16.45 0.96
CA ARG A 118 -24.00 -16.50 1.86
C ARG A 118 -24.35 -15.12 2.43
N TRP A 119 -23.35 -14.33 2.81
CA TRP A 119 -23.52 -12.98 3.39
C TRP A 119 -23.75 -11.88 2.36
N GLN A 120 -23.69 -12.21 1.08
CA GLN A 120 -23.86 -11.26 -0.01
C GLN A 120 -25.16 -10.43 0.06
N PRO A 121 -26.36 -11.00 0.31
CA PRO A 121 -27.59 -10.22 0.32
C PRO A 121 -27.65 -9.25 1.51
N GLU A 122 -27.18 -9.64 2.69
CA GLU A 122 -27.16 -8.77 3.88
C GLU A 122 -26.17 -7.61 3.69
N ILE A 123 -25.00 -7.88 3.11
CA ILE A 123 -24.01 -6.84 2.81
C ILE A 123 -24.53 -5.89 1.72
N GLN A 124 -25.23 -6.42 0.71
CA GLN A 124 -25.83 -5.60 -0.33
C GLN A 124 -26.91 -4.67 0.23
N GLU A 125 -27.77 -5.19 1.11
CA GLU A 125 -28.77 -4.37 1.82
C GLU A 125 -28.10 -3.28 2.66
N LEU A 126 -27.02 -3.61 3.37
CA LEU A 126 -26.24 -2.64 4.13
C LEU A 126 -25.67 -1.53 3.24
N ILE A 127 -25.10 -1.89 2.09
CA ILE A 127 -24.55 -0.92 1.14
C ILE A 127 -25.65 0.02 0.63
N ASP A 128 -26.81 -0.52 0.29
CA ASP A 128 -27.93 0.26 -0.26
C ASP A 128 -28.51 1.21 0.79
N GLN A 129 -28.63 0.77 2.05
CA GLN A 129 -29.03 1.62 3.17
C GLN A 129 -28.05 2.78 3.38
N LEU A 130 -26.74 2.50 3.41
CA LEU A 130 -25.70 3.51 3.62
C LEU A 130 -25.60 4.51 2.46
N GLN A 131 -25.85 4.08 1.23
CA GLN A 131 -25.90 4.97 0.06
C GLN A 131 -27.18 5.82 0.04
N GLY A 132 -28.31 5.26 0.46
CA GLY A 132 -29.55 6.01 0.69
C GLY A 132 -29.37 7.12 1.75
N GLU A 133 -28.70 6.82 2.86
CA GLU A 133 -28.37 7.81 3.88
C GLU A 133 -27.47 8.93 3.33
N LEU A 134 -26.44 8.60 2.53
CA LEU A 134 -25.53 9.58 1.94
C LEU A 134 -26.23 10.51 0.93
N THR A 135 -27.12 9.96 0.12
CA THR A 135 -27.91 10.73 -0.86
C THR A 135 -28.99 11.58 -0.21
N SER A 136 -29.56 11.14 0.91
CA SER A 136 -30.53 11.91 1.69
C SER A 136 -29.88 13.09 2.44
N GLN A 137 -28.65 12.92 2.94
CA GLN A 137 -27.89 14.03 3.54
C GLN A 137 -27.42 15.08 2.52
N LEU A 138 -27.29 14.71 1.24
CA LEU A 138 -27.23 15.65 0.13
C LEU A 138 -28.64 16.19 -0.12
N SER A 139 -29.05 17.16 0.69
CA SER A 139 -30.35 17.85 0.60
C SER A 139 -30.88 18.05 -0.84
N PRO A 140 -32.22 18.06 -1.06
CA PRO A 140 -32.83 18.20 -2.37
C PRO A 140 -32.26 19.40 -3.15
N PRO A 141 -32.24 19.35 -4.49
CA PRO A 141 -31.78 20.47 -5.31
C PRO A 141 -32.47 21.72 -4.81
N LYS A 142 -31.68 22.69 -4.32
CA LYS A 142 -32.17 23.97 -3.80
C LYS A 142 -33.32 24.40 -4.68
N SER A 143 -34.53 24.47 -4.11
CA SER A 143 -35.72 24.95 -4.81
C SER A 143 -35.30 26.19 -5.59
N LYS A 144 -35.57 26.17 -6.91
CA LYS A 144 -35.10 27.16 -7.89
C LYS A 144 -35.01 28.52 -7.21
N ALA A 145 -33.79 28.95 -6.87
CA ALA A 145 -33.58 30.25 -6.28
C ALA A 145 -34.27 31.24 -7.22
N LYS A 146 -35.10 32.13 -6.68
CA LYS A 146 -35.89 33.09 -7.46
C LYS A 146 -35.00 33.64 -8.58
N VAL A 147 -35.44 33.43 -9.82
CA VAL A 147 -34.75 33.93 -11.01
C VAL A 147 -34.50 35.41 -10.77
N THR A 148 -33.22 35.80 -10.76
CA THR A 148 -32.84 37.20 -10.60
C THR A 148 -33.23 37.91 -11.87
N GLU A 149 -34.21 38.81 -11.80
CA GLU A 149 -34.55 39.65 -12.95
C GLU A 149 -33.39 40.62 -13.23
N PRO A 150 -32.88 40.69 -14.46
CA PRO A 150 -31.85 41.64 -14.83
C PRO A 150 -32.41 43.06 -14.69
N LYS A 151 -32.00 43.78 -13.64
CA LYS A 151 -32.26 45.21 -13.53
C LYS A 151 -31.33 45.92 -14.51
N GLU A 152 -31.90 46.68 -15.45
CA GLU A 152 -31.12 47.48 -16.39
C GLU A 152 -30.14 48.37 -15.63
N LEU A 153 -28.86 48.27 -16.02
CA LEU A 153 -27.78 49.03 -15.41
C LEU A 153 -28.01 50.51 -15.73
N SER A 154 -28.13 51.33 -14.69
CA SER A 154 -27.95 52.77 -14.85
C SER A 154 -26.52 52.99 -15.32
N LEU A 155 -26.35 53.26 -16.63
CA LEU A 155 -25.07 53.55 -17.28
C LEU A 155 -24.48 54.83 -16.67
N THR A 156 -23.94 54.71 -15.47
CA THR A 156 -23.08 55.69 -14.86
C THR A 156 -21.67 55.34 -15.28
N THR A 157 -20.97 56.32 -15.81
CA THR A 157 -19.56 56.18 -16.16
C THR A 157 -18.81 55.72 -14.90
N PRO A 158 -18.13 54.55 -14.95
CA PRO A 158 -17.45 54.05 -13.77
C PRO A 158 -16.36 55.06 -13.39
N ARG A 159 -16.33 55.46 -12.11
CA ARG A 159 -15.19 56.24 -11.60
C ARG A 159 -13.90 55.49 -11.96
N PRO A 160 -12.90 56.17 -12.56
CA PRO A 160 -11.65 55.52 -12.95
C PRO A 160 -11.04 54.86 -11.70
N ARG A 161 -10.91 53.54 -11.74
CA ARG A 161 -10.29 52.78 -10.67
C ARG A 161 -8.79 53.03 -10.73
N ALA A 162 -8.20 53.52 -9.64
CA ALA A 162 -6.76 53.61 -9.51
C ALA A 162 -6.17 52.19 -9.61
N ILE A 163 -5.19 52.02 -10.48
CA ILE A 163 -4.47 50.75 -10.63
C ILE A 163 -3.75 50.50 -9.30
N PRO A 164 -3.96 49.34 -8.65
CA PRO A 164 -3.21 48.99 -7.44
C PRO A 164 -1.72 48.96 -7.76
N VAL A 165 -0.93 49.71 -7.01
CA VAL A 165 0.53 49.72 -7.16
C VAL A 165 1.05 48.32 -6.80
N PRO A 166 1.88 47.68 -7.64
CA PRO A 166 2.43 46.36 -7.35
C PRO A 166 3.22 46.38 -6.04
N GLU A 167 3.01 45.37 -5.20
CA GLU A 167 3.82 45.21 -3.99
C GLU A 167 5.30 45.03 -4.35
N PRO A 168 6.22 45.72 -3.66
CA PRO A 168 7.65 45.56 -3.91
C PRO A 168 8.08 44.11 -3.63
N VAL A 169 8.74 43.49 -4.60
CA VAL A 169 9.24 42.12 -4.44
C VAL A 169 10.24 42.07 -3.27
N PRO A 170 10.06 41.15 -2.30
CA PRO A 170 11.01 40.99 -1.21
C PRO A 170 12.41 40.71 -1.75
N GLN A 171 13.38 41.54 -1.39
CA GLN A 171 14.78 41.31 -1.75
C GLN A 171 15.33 40.15 -0.92
N VAL A 172 15.31 38.95 -1.48
CA VAL A 172 15.93 37.77 -0.87
C VAL A 172 17.45 37.92 -0.94
N ALA A 173 18.13 37.72 0.19
CA ALA A 173 19.58 37.73 0.25
C ALA A 173 20.17 36.65 -0.68
N LYS A 174 21.21 37.02 -1.44
CA LYS A 174 21.91 36.07 -2.32
C LYS A 174 22.48 34.92 -1.49
N THR A 175 22.36 33.71 -2.01
CA THR A 175 22.93 32.51 -1.38
C THR A 175 24.45 32.64 -1.25
N ARG A 176 24.99 32.08 -0.16
CA ARG A 176 26.44 32.07 0.06
C ARG A 176 27.12 31.24 -1.04
N PRO A 177 28.31 31.65 -1.52
CA PRO A 177 29.04 30.87 -2.52
C PRO A 177 29.38 29.49 -1.95
N VAL A 178 29.33 28.49 -2.83
CA VAL A 178 29.63 27.11 -2.46
C VAL A 178 31.09 27.02 -1.98
N PRO A 179 31.39 26.28 -0.89
CA PRO A 179 32.74 26.08 -0.42
C PRO A 179 33.64 25.47 -1.50
N ARG A 180 34.90 25.91 -1.56
CA ARG A 180 35.89 25.38 -2.53
C ARG A 180 36.15 23.88 -2.36
N SER A 181 35.87 23.32 -1.17
CA SER A 181 36.00 21.89 -0.88
C SER A 181 35.04 21.01 -1.69
N THR A 182 33.92 21.56 -2.17
CA THR A 182 32.94 20.80 -2.98
C THR A 182 33.53 20.29 -4.29
N TYR A 183 34.52 20.98 -4.85
CA TYR A 183 35.18 20.60 -6.11
C TYR A 183 36.48 19.81 -5.90
N GLN A 184 36.85 19.49 -4.66
CA GLN A 184 38.04 18.68 -4.36
C GLN A 184 37.65 17.22 -4.17
N ALA A 185 38.39 16.32 -4.81
CA ALA A 185 38.19 14.89 -4.66
C ALA A 185 38.45 14.44 -3.20
N PRO A 186 37.59 13.59 -2.60
CA PRO A 186 37.78 13.07 -1.25
C PRO A 186 39.09 12.29 -1.11
N LYS A 187 39.74 12.41 0.05
CA LYS A 187 41.01 11.69 0.33
C LYS A 187 40.82 10.17 0.31
N GLU A 188 39.62 9.74 0.65
CA GLU A 188 39.14 8.36 0.70
C GLU A 188 39.22 7.68 -0.68
N GLN A 189 39.04 8.44 -1.77
CA GLN A 189 39.15 7.87 -3.13
C GLN A 189 40.55 7.35 -3.43
N ARG A 190 41.60 8.10 -3.02
CA ARG A 190 42.99 7.64 -3.20
C ARG A 190 43.29 6.40 -2.37
N LEU A 191 42.76 6.32 -1.16
CA LEU A 191 42.93 5.15 -0.30
C LEU A 191 42.28 3.91 -0.93
N LEU A 192 41.06 4.05 -1.46
CA LEU A 192 40.34 2.96 -2.13
C LEU A 192 41.09 2.46 -3.38
N GLU A 193 41.71 3.34 -4.17
CA GLU A 193 42.52 2.91 -5.32
C GLU A 193 43.75 2.10 -4.92
N MET A 194 44.44 2.52 -3.85
CA MET A 194 45.59 1.78 -3.30
C MET A 194 45.17 0.40 -2.79
N THR A 195 44.06 0.33 -2.06
CA THR A 195 43.50 -0.95 -1.58
C THR A 195 43.09 -1.86 -2.73
N LYS A 196 42.46 -1.34 -3.79
CA LYS A 196 42.11 -2.12 -4.99
C LYS A 196 43.34 -2.70 -5.67
N ARG A 197 44.43 -1.93 -5.82
CA ARG A 197 45.70 -2.43 -6.39
C ARG A 197 46.31 -3.53 -5.53
N TYR A 198 46.36 -3.34 -4.21
CA TYR A 198 46.88 -4.34 -3.29
C TYR A 198 46.07 -5.64 -3.32
N ASN A 199 44.73 -5.53 -3.27
CA ASN A 199 43.84 -6.69 -3.34
C ASN A 199 43.99 -7.44 -4.67
N ARG A 200 44.15 -6.72 -5.78
CA ARG A 200 44.40 -7.33 -7.09
C ARG A 200 45.71 -8.12 -7.10
N TRP A 201 46.80 -7.51 -6.64
CA TRP A 201 48.11 -8.18 -6.56
C TRP A 201 48.04 -9.45 -5.70
N LYS A 202 47.40 -9.37 -4.52
CA LYS A 202 47.22 -10.52 -3.63
C LYS A 202 46.35 -11.62 -4.24
N ALA A 203 45.32 -11.25 -4.99
CA ALA A 203 44.47 -12.23 -5.69
C ALA A 203 45.24 -12.95 -6.82
N GLU A 204 46.09 -12.23 -7.56
CA GLU A 204 46.95 -12.81 -8.59
C GLU A 204 47.98 -13.78 -7.97
N GLU A 205 48.59 -13.43 -6.83
CA GLU A 205 49.49 -14.31 -6.07
C GLU A 205 48.78 -15.58 -5.60
N LEU A 206 47.60 -15.45 -4.99
CA LEU A 206 46.79 -16.59 -4.55
C LEU A 206 46.37 -17.49 -5.71
N LEU A 207 46.04 -16.90 -6.87
CA LEU A 207 45.69 -17.67 -8.08
C LEU A 207 46.90 -18.47 -8.59
N LEU A 208 48.10 -17.89 -8.60
CA LEU A 208 49.31 -18.62 -8.95
C LEU A 208 49.57 -19.77 -7.98
N GLN A 209 49.44 -19.52 -6.67
CA GLN A 209 49.61 -20.55 -5.65
C GLN A 209 48.58 -21.68 -5.82
N ALA A 210 47.30 -21.35 -6.04
CA ALA A 210 46.24 -22.31 -6.28
C ALA A 210 46.51 -23.16 -7.54
N ASN A 211 46.99 -22.56 -8.64
CA ASN A 211 47.37 -23.28 -9.85
C ASN A 211 48.51 -24.29 -9.61
N PHE A 212 49.48 -23.96 -8.74
CA PHE A 212 50.53 -24.91 -8.34
C PHE A 212 49.98 -26.04 -7.45
N GLU A 213 49.00 -25.74 -6.61
CA GLU A 213 48.41 -26.68 -5.66
C GLU A 213 47.31 -27.57 -6.27
N GLU A 214 46.61 -27.14 -7.32
CA GLU A 214 45.50 -27.84 -7.99
C GLU A 214 45.89 -29.25 -8.47
N LEU A 215 47.17 -29.48 -8.78
CA LEU A 215 47.70 -30.78 -9.17
C LEU A 215 47.79 -31.78 -8.01
N ARG A 216 47.61 -31.37 -6.75
CA ARG A 216 47.75 -32.25 -5.57
C ARG A 216 46.50 -33.05 -5.22
N CYS A 217 45.32 -32.61 -5.65
CA CYS A 217 44.06 -33.30 -5.40
C CYS A 217 43.69 -34.31 -6.51
N ALA A 218 44.27 -34.16 -7.71
CA ALA A 218 44.02 -35.04 -8.86
C ALA A 218 45.08 -36.14 -9.06
N VAL A 219 46.28 -36.00 -8.46
CA VAL A 219 47.32 -37.04 -8.48
C VAL A 219 47.08 -37.99 -7.30
N PRO A 220 46.83 -39.30 -7.53
CA PRO A 220 46.75 -40.26 -6.43
C PRO A 220 48.09 -40.25 -5.70
N ARG A 221 48.08 -40.03 -4.37
CA ARG A 221 49.28 -40.24 -3.56
C ARG A 221 49.77 -41.67 -3.81
N SER A 222 50.96 -41.83 -4.37
CA SER A 222 51.63 -43.13 -4.42
C SER A 222 51.76 -43.63 -2.98
N ARG A 223 51.10 -44.74 -2.66
CA ARG A 223 51.33 -45.45 -1.40
C ARG A 223 52.76 -45.97 -1.40
N GLY A 224 53.67 -45.24 -0.77
CA GLY A 224 55.03 -45.70 -0.54
C GLY A 224 56.04 -44.57 -0.50
N GLU A 225 56.05 -43.77 0.57
CA GLU A 225 57.30 -43.24 1.10
C GLU A 225 57.35 -43.55 2.60
N PRO A 226 58.48 -44.07 3.13
CA PRO A 226 58.60 -44.43 4.53
C PRO A 226 58.58 -43.17 5.40
N GLN A 227 57.85 -43.24 6.51
CA GLN A 227 58.00 -42.29 7.60
C GLN A 227 59.44 -42.39 8.13
N LEU A 228 60.25 -41.38 7.87
CA LEU A 228 61.50 -41.15 8.57
C LEU A 228 61.19 -40.37 9.85
N GLN A 229 61.67 -40.94 10.96
CA GLN A 229 61.63 -40.44 12.34
C GLN A 229 62.26 -39.06 12.49
#